data_AF-A0A1G6VTQ7-F1
#
_entry.id   AF-A0A1G6VTQ7-F1
#
_cell.length_a   1.000
_cell.length_b   1.000
_cell.length_c   1.000
_cell.angle_alpha   90.00
_cell.angle_beta   90.00
_cell.angle_gamma   90.00
#
_symmetry.space_group_name_H-M   'P 1'
#
loop_
_entity.id
_entity.type
_entity.pdbx_description
1 polymer ?
#
loop_
_entity_poly.entity_id
_entity_poly.type
_entity_poly.pdbx_seq_one_letter_code
_entity_poly.pdbx_strand_id
1 'polypeptide(L)'
;MSQPCDYMQQPWFALLSSRCEGAKRTDVARQLGISGAALSQVLNGSGKYGEGKASTAHIASRVEHTFGRYTCPHLTEEAGGEPQAVSAEQCRAFAHRSPPTGSPRAMQHWQACRQCPHKAASAPPQQRPVVPRKAIPISVQPMEASDAV
;
A
#
# COMPACT_ATOMS: atom_id res chain seq x y z
N MET A 1 13.78 26.55 -4.04
CA MET A 1 12.73 25.58 -3.70
C MET A 1 12.55 24.70 -4.93
N SER A 2 12.98 23.43 -4.89
CA SER A 2 12.82 22.53 -6.04
C SER A 2 11.33 22.30 -6.28
N GLN A 3 10.90 22.41 -7.54
CA GLN A 3 9.53 22.15 -7.97
C GLN A 3 9.11 20.75 -7.51
N PRO A 4 7.92 20.57 -6.89
CA PRO A 4 7.43 19.24 -6.58
C PRO A 4 7.23 18.44 -7.88
N CYS A 5 7.58 17.15 -7.84
CA CYS A 5 7.38 16.24 -8.97
C CYS A 5 5.88 16.20 -9.34
N ASP A 6 5.56 16.14 -10.64
CA ASP A 6 4.17 16.17 -11.15
C ASP A 6 3.23 15.18 -10.45
N TYR A 7 3.71 13.95 -10.19
CA TYR A 7 2.92 12.93 -9.52
C TYR A 7 2.51 13.28 -8.08
N MET A 8 3.22 14.21 -7.41
CA MET A 8 2.90 14.63 -6.04
C MET A 8 1.63 15.47 -5.96
N GLN A 9 1.17 16.00 -7.10
CA GLN A 9 -0.09 16.73 -7.20
C GLN A 9 -1.28 15.80 -7.45
N GLN A 10 -1.04 14.50 -7.68
CA GLN A 10 -2.10 13.55 -8.00
C GLN A 10 -2.88 13.13 -6.73
N PRO A 11 -4.19 12.85 -6.84
CA PRO A 11 -5.03 12.53 -5.68
C PRO A 11 -4.54 11.34 -4.85
N TRP A 12 -4.00 10.31 -5.50
CA TRP A 12 -3.44 9.15 -4.80
C TRP A 12 -2.25 9.53 -3.91
N PHE A 13 -1.45 10.53 -4.28
CA PHE A 13 -0.30 10.97 -3.49
C PHE A 13 -0.76 11.69 -2.21
N ALA A 14 -1.81 12.51 -2.30
CA ALA A 14 -2.42 13.12 -1.12
C ALA A 14 -2.96 12.05 -0.16
N LEU A 15 -3.62 11.02 -0.68
CA LEU A 15 -4.09 9.88 0.10
C LEU A 15 -2.93 9.11 0.77
N LEU A 16 -1.84 8.87 0.03
CA LEU A 16 -0.63 8.24 0.58
C LEU A 16 -0.01 9.07 1.71
N SER A 17 0.09 10.39 1.49
CA SER A 17 0.70 11.33 2.44
C SER A 17 -0.08 11.37 3.75
N SER A 18 -1.41 11.52 3.67
CA SER A 18 -2.31 11.48 4.83
C SER A 18 -2.16 10.16 5.62
N ARG A 19 -2.01 9.02 4.94
CA ARG A 19 -1.76 7.73 5.62
C ARG A 19 -0.40 7.68 6.32
N CYS A 20 0.60 8.40 5.82
CA CYS A 20 1.93 8.45 6.42
C CYS A 20 2.04 9.40 7.63
N GLU A 21 1.12 10.34 7.80
CA GLU A 21 1.12 11.27 8.95
C GLU A 21 0.80 10.56 10.27
N GLY A 22 -0.08 9.55 10.23
CA GLY A 22 -0.53 8.81 11.42
C GLY A 22 0.10 7.42 11.61
N ALA A 23 1.04 7.01 10.74
CA ALA A 23 1.56 5.64 10.76
C ALA A 23 3.06 5.59 10.45
N LYS A 24 3.73 4.52 10.93
CA LYS A 24 5.11 4.25 10.55
C LYS A 24 5.17 3.95 9.05
N ARG A 25 6.04 4.64 8.32
CA ARG A 25 6.25 4.44 6.87
C ARG A 25 6.55 2.97 6.51
N THR A 26 7.20 2.22 7.41
CA THR A 26 7.43 0.78 7.24
C THR A 26 6.15 -0.04 7.20
N ASP A 27 5.14 0.33 8.00
CA ASP A 27 3.86 -0.35 8.05
C ASP A 27 3.02 -0.01 6.82
N VAL A 28 3.04 1.25 6.39
CA VAL A 28 2.42 1.70 5.13
C VAL A 28 3.05 0.98 3.93
N ALA A 29 4.38 0.87 3.87
CA ALA A 29 5.06 0.14 2.81
C ALA A 29 4.66 -1.34 2.78
N ARG A 30 4.54 -1.98 3.96
CA ARG A 30 4.06 -3.37 4.09
C ARG A 30 2.61 -3.51 3.62
N GLN A 31 1.73 -2.58 4.01
CA GLN A 31 0.34 -2.55 3.58
C GLN A 31 0.20 -2.35 2.07
N LEU A 32 1.14 -1.65 1.42
CA LEU A 32 1.20 -1.50 -0.04
C LEU A 32 1.99 -2.62 -0.74
N GLY A 33 2.63 -3.53 -0.01
CA GLY A 33 3.50 -4.57 -0.56
C GLY A 33 4.72 -4.03 -1.34
N ILE A 34 5.17 -2.81 -1.06
CA ILE A 34 6.35 -2.18 -1.69
C ILE A 34 7.53 -2.12 -0.70
N SER A 35 8.74 -1.86 -1.20
CA SER A 35 9.88 -1.65 -0.30
C SER A 35 9.79 -0.29 0.38
N GLY A 36 10.25 -0.20 1.63
CA GLY A 36 10.33 1.08 2.35
C GLY A 36 11.21 2.10 1.62
N ALA A 37 12.26 1.65 0.93
CA ALA A 37 13.10 2.52 0.11
C ALA A 37 12.34 3.14 -1.08
N ALA A 38 11.50 2.35 -1.76
CA ALA A 38 10.66 2.87 -2.84
C ALA A 38 9.64 3.89 -2.31
N LEU A 39 9.00 3.59 -1.18
CA LEU A 39 8.09 4.53 -0.52
C LEU A 39 8.81 5.85 -0.17
N SER A 40 10.00 5.78 0.43
CA SER A 40 10.78 6.98 0.77
C SER A 40 11.19 7.80 -0.46
N GLN A 41 11.59 7.16 -1.56
CA GLN A 41 11.93 7.85 -2.80
C GLN A 41 10.72 8.60 -3.39
N VAL A 42 9.54 7.97 -3.36
CA VAL A 42 8.30 8.58 -3.84
C VAL A 42 7.89 9.75 -2.96
N LEU A 43 7.90 9.58 -1.63
CA LEU A 43 7.52 10.64 -0.68
C LEU A 43 8.46 11.84 -0.74
N ASN A 44 9.76 11.60 -0.94
CA ASN A 44 10.77 12.66 -0.95
C ASN A 44 11.06 13.23 -2.34
N GLY A 45 10.44 12.70 -3.40
CA GLY A 45 10.72 13.15 -4.77
C GLY A 45 12.16 12.90 -5.19
N SER A 46 12.72 11.75 -4.79
CA SER A 46 14.14 11.44 -4.98
C SER A 46 14.39 10.20 -5.83
N GLY A 47 15.65 10.02 -6.24
CA GLY A 47 16.08 8.91 -7.09
C GLY A 47 15.31 8.85 -8.41
N LYS A 48 15.09 7.63 -8.92
CA LYS A 48 14.49 7.42 -10.24
C LYS A 48 13.06 7.98 -10.36
N TYR A 49 12.29 8.03 -9.26
CA TYR A 49 10.95 8.61 -9.28
C TYR A 49 10.99 10.13 -9.35
N GLY A 50 11.86 10.76 -8.56
CA GLY A 50 12.06 12.21 -8.58
C GLY A 50 12.61 12.74 -9.91
N GLU A 51 13.50 11.97 -10.53
CA GLU A 51 14.11 12.27 -11.83
C GLU A 51 13.18 11.96 -13.02
N GLY A 52 11.97 11.45 -12.80
CA GLY A 52 11.04 11.05 -13.88
C GLY A 52 11.49 9.83 -14.68
N LYS A 53 12.50 9.07 -14.22
CA LYS A 53 13.06 7.88 -14.88
C LYS A 53 12.35 6.57 -14.51
N ALA A 54 11.41 6.62 -13.57
CA ALA A 54 10.60 5.47 -13.15
C ALA A 54 9.12 5.84 -13.08
N SER A 55 8.26 4.94 -13.55
CA SER A 55 6.81 5.13 -13.52
C SER A 55 6.24 4.94 -12.11
N THR A 56 5.35 5.86 -11.71
CA THR A 56 4.58 5.79 -10.46
C THR A 56 3.25 5.06 -10.61
N ALA A 57 2.85 4.67 -11.82
CA ALA A 57 1.52 4.11 -12.11
C ALA A 57 1.18 2.89 -11.24
N HIS A 58 2.13 1.99 -11.05
CA HIS A 58 1.92 0.81 -10.21
C HIS A 58 1.83 1.15 -8.71
N ILE A 59 2.52 2.19 -8.25
CA ILE A 59 2.39 2.67 -6.87
C ILE A 59 1.04 3.34 -6.67
N ALA A 60 0.62 4.19 -7.63
CA ALA A 60 -0.69 4.83 -7.63
C ALA A 60 -1.82 3.81 -7.53
N SER A 61 -1.82 2.81 -8.42
CA SER A 61 -2.80 1.70 -8.40
C SER A 61 -2.84 0.99 -7.04
N ARG A 62 -1.69 0.70 -6.43
CA ARG A 62 -1.66 0.07 -5.11
C ARG A 62 -2.21 0.96 -4.01
N VAL A 63 -1.93 2.26 -4.06
CA VAL A 63 -2.47 3.23 -3.09
C VAL A 63 -3.98 3.31 -3.20
N GLU A 64 -4.51 3.45 -4.41
CA GLU A 64 -5.95 3.50 -4.67
C GLU A 64 -6.64 2.23 -4.19
N HIS A 65 -6.08 1.06 -4.50
CA HIS A 65 -6.70 -0.22 -4.15
C HIS A 65 -6.48 -0.67 -2.69
N THR A 66 -5.55 -0.04 -1.97
CA THR A 66 -5.28 -0.34 -0.55
C THR A 66 -5.92 0.66 0.39
N PHE A 67 -5.92 1.94 0.03
CA PHE A 67 -6.38 3.04 0.91
C PHE A 67 -7.58 3.80 0.38
N GLY A 68 -7.93 3.61 -0.89
CA GLY A 68 -9.05 4.27 -1.53
C GLY A 68 -10.40 3.71 -1.09
N ARG A 69 -11.41 3.99 -1.91
CA ARG A 69 -12.81 3.61 -1.67
C ARG A 69 -13.40 2.95 -2.91
N TYR A 70 -14.36 2.07 -2.67
CA TYR A 70 -15.14 1.42 -3.72
C TYR A 70 -16.62 1.65 -3.48
N THR A 71 -17.38 1.86 -4.55
CA THR A 71 -18.84 1.78 -4.48
C THR A 71 -19.22 0.30 -4.42
N CYS A 72 -19.78 -0.15 -3.30
CA CYS A 72 -20.18 -1.53 -3.12
C CYS A 72 -21.54 -1.78 -3.79
N PRO A 73 -21.63 -2.63 -4.82
CA PRO A 73 -22.90 -2.88 -5.51
C PRO A 73 -23.94 -3.50 -4.58
N HIS A 74 -23.54 -4.48 -3.76
CA HIS A 74 -24.45 -5.15 -2.82
C HIS A 74 -25.01 -4.20 -1.75
N LEU A 75 -24.16 -3.35 -1.14
CA LEU A 75 -24.65 -2.40 -0.14
C LEU A 75 -25.48 -1.29 -0.77
N THR A 76 -25.21 -0.92 -2.03
CA THR A 76 -26.03 0.02 -2.79
C THR A 76 -27.43 -0.54 -3.02
N GLU A 77 -27.54 -1.82 -3.39
CA GLU A 77 -28.83 -2.51 -3.50
C GLU A 77 -29.55 -2.58 -2.15
N GLU A 78 -28.86 -2.95 -1.07
CA GLU A 78 -29.44 -2.98 0.29
C GLU A 78 -29.94 -1.61 0.76
N ALA A 79 -29.32 -0.52 0.28
CA ALA A 79 -29.69 0.86 0.59
C ALA A 79 -30.78 1.43 -0.34
N GLY A 80 -31.43 0.60 -1.15
CA GLY A 80 -32.49 1.04 -2.06
C GLY A 80 -32.00 1.77 -3.31
N GLY A 81 -30.74 1.57 -3.71
CA GLY A 81 -30.15 2.15 -4.92
C GLY A 81 -29.19 3.31 -4.68
N GLU A 82 -29.08 3.80 -3.44
CA GLU A 82 -28.16 4.90 -3.10
C GLU A 82 -26.69 4.43 -3.04
N PRO A 83 -25.76 5.02 -3.82
CA PRO A 83 -24.38 4.55 -3.90
C PRO A 83 -23.67 4.46 -2.55
N GLN A 84 -23.34 3.24 -2.12
CA GLN A 84 -22.65 3.01 -0.84
C GLN A 84 -21.14 2.86 -1.03
N ALA A 85 -20.39 3.88 -0.61
CA ALA A 85 -18.93 3.85 -0.64
C ALA A 85 -18.35 3.17 0.62
N VAL A 86 -17.56 2.11 0.42
CA VAL A 86 -16.79 1.43 1.47
C VAL A 86 -15.30 1.67 1.27
N SER A 87 -14.53 1.70 2.35
CA SER A 87 -13.06 1.75 2.23
C SER A 87 -12.54 0.46 1.59
N ALA A 88 -11.38 0.54 0.95
CA ALA A 88 -10.70 -0.63 0.40
C ALA A 88 -10.44 -1.72 1.46
N GLU A 89 -10.14 -1.31 2.70
CA GLU A 89 -9.98 -2.19 3.85
C GLU A 89 -11.29 -2.90 4.23
N GLN A 90 -12.41 -2.18 4.30
CA GLN A 90 -13.73 -2.76 4.56
C GLN A 90 -14.14 -3.71 3.43
N CYS A 91 -13.94 -3.30 2.17
CA CYS A 91 -14.20 -4.13 1.00
C CYS A 91 -13.40 -5.44 1.09
N ARG A 92 -12.12 -5.35 1.44
CA ARG A 92 -11.26 -6.52 1.63
C ARG A 92 -11.77 -7.44 2.74
N ALA A 93 -12.18 -6.88 3.87
CA ALA A 93 -12.74 -7.64 4.99
C ALA A 93 -14.03 -8.37 4.61
N PHE A 94 -14.90 -7.76 3.80
CA PHE A 94 -16.11 -8.44 3.31
C PHE A 94 -15.80 -9.47 2.22
N ALA A 95 -14.92 -9.14 1.28
CA ALA A 95 -14.71 -9.92 0.08
C ALA A 95 -13.82 -11.15 0.26
N HIS A 96 -12.93 -11.13 1.26
CA HIS A 96 -11.93 -12.18 1.51
C HIS A 96 -12.12 -12.90 2.86
N ARG A 97 -13.26 -12.70 3.54
CA ARG A 97 -13.60 -13.48 4.75
C ARG A 97 -14.03 -14.91 4.43
N SER A 98 -13.89 -15.77 5.44
CA SER A 98 -14.52 -17.09 5.47
C SER A 98 -16.05 -16.99 5.40
N PRO A 99 -16.74 -18.04 4.91
CA PRO A 99 -18.20 -18.06 4.86
C PRO A 99 -18.80 -17.82 6.25
N PRO A 100 -19.65 -16.79 6.45
CA PRO A 100 -20.31 -16.56 7.73
C PRO A 100 -21.37 -17.63 8.01
N THR A 101 -21.48 -18.04 9.28
CA THR A 101 -22.41 -19.11 9.74
C THR A 101 -23.62 -18.59 10.53
N GLY A 102 -23.58 -17.34 11.01
CA GLY A 102 -24.53 -16.83 12.00
C GLY A 102 -25.62 -15.89 11.50
N SER A 103 -25.59 -15.43 10.24
CA SER A 103 -26.68 -14.58 9.73
C SER A 103 -26.92 -14.74 8.22
N PRO A 104 -28.20 -14.84 7.78
CA PRO A 104 -28.56 -14.89 6.37
C PRO A 104 -28.06 -13.66 5.59
N ARG A 105 -28.16 -12.47 6.18
CA ARG A 105 -27.66 -11.23 5.55
C ARG A 105 -26.15 -11.25 5.33
N ALA A 106 -25.37 -11.72 6.30
CA ALA A 106 -23.93 -11.86 6.08
C ALA A 106 -23.62 -12.92 5.02
N MET A 107 -24.40 -14.00 4.94
CA MET A 107 -24.24 -15.01 3.91
C MET A 107 -24.54 -14.44 2.51
N GLN A 108 -25.60 -13.65 2.35
CA GLN A 108 -25.92 -12.94 1.11
C GLN A 108 -24.79 -12.00 0.66
N HIS A 109 -24.30 -11.17 1.57
CA HIS A 109 -23.16 -10.28 1.28
C HIS A 109 -21.92 -11.09 0.87
N TRP A 110 -21.62 -12.19 1.57
CA TRP A 110 -20.49 -13.05 1.19
C TRP A 110 -20.67 -13.65 -0.21
N GLN A 111 -21.86 -14.12 -0.57
CA GLN A 111 -22.15 -14.65 -1.91
C GLN A 111 -22.02 -13.56 -2.99
N ALA A 112 -22.54 -12.36 -2.74
CA ALA A 112 -22.41 -11.21 -3.63
C ALA A 112 -20.94 -10.83 -3.86
N CYS A 113 -20.14 -10.79 -2.78
CA CYS A 113 -18.72 -10.50 -2.88
C CYS A 113 -17.95 -11.49 -3.78
N ARG A 114 -18.36 -12.76 -3.86
CA ARG A 114 -17.69 -13.75 -4.73
C ARG A 114 -17.84 -13.46 -6.21
N GLN A 115 -18.86 -12.70 -6.59
CA GLN A 115 -19.15 -12.29 -7.98
C GLN A 115 -18.82 -10.81 -8.23
N CYS A 116 -18.34 -10.10 -7.20
CA CYS A 116 -18.11 -8.67 -7.26
C CYS A 116 -16.86 -8.33 -8.10
N PRO A 117 -16.94 -7.34 -9.03
CA PRO A 117 -15.81 -6.92 -9.85
C PRO A 117 -14.65 -6.35 -9.02
N HIS A 118 -14.93 -5.78 -7.86
CA HIS A 118 -13.90 -5.18 -6.99
C HIS A 118 -13.10 -6.21 -6.19
N LYS A 119 -13.51 -7.49 -6.15
CA LYS A 119 -12.88 -8.51 -5.29
C LYS A 119 -11.39 -8.70 -5.58
N ALA A 120 -11.01 -8.75 -6.86
CA ALA A 120 -9.62 -8.93 -7.25
C ALA A 120 -8.77 -7.69 -6.91
N ALA A 121 -9.30 -6.49 -7.18
CA ALA A 121 -8.61 -5.23 -6.89
C ALA A 121 -8.45 -4.99 -5.38
N SER A 122 -9.47 -5.33 -4.57
CA SER A 122 -9.41 -5.18 -3.11
C SER A 122 -8.60 -6.27 -2.41
N ALA A 123 -8.01 -7.21 -3.14
CA ALA A 123 -7.24 -8.31 -2.54
C ALA A 123 -6.10 -7.80 -1.63
N PRO A 124 -5.79 -8.50 -0.53
CA PRO A 124 -4.59 -8.22 0.25
C PRO A 124 -3.35 -8.25 -0.65
N PRO A 125 -2.45 -7.24 -0.56
CA PRO A 125 -1.23 -7.26 -1.34
C PRO A 125 -0.38 -8.44 -0.90
N GLN A 126 0.11 -9.20 -1.88
CA GLN A 126 1.08 -10.26 -1.65
C GLN A 126 2.34 -9.62 -1.08
N GLN A 127 2.67 -9.96 0.16
CA GLN A 127 3.88 -9.44 0.79
C GLN A 127 5.10 -9.98 0.04
N ARG A 128 6.00 -9.08 -0.35
CA ARG A 128 7.29 -9.51 -0.88
C ARG A 128 8.06 -10.23 0.21
N PRO A 129 8.62 -11.43 -0.06
CA PRO A 129 9.44 -12.12 0.91
C PRO A 129 10.64 -11.23 1.30
N VAL A 130 10.94 -11.16 2.59
CA VAL A 130 12.10 -10.42 3.09
C VAL A 130 13.34 -11.21 2.71
N VAL A 131 14.10 -10.72 1.74
CA VAL A 131 15.41 -11.29 1.41
C VAL A 131 16.44 -10.69 2.38
N PRO A 132 17.10 -11.51 3.22
CA PRO A 132 18.13 -11.01 4.11
C PRO A 132 19.26 -10.40 3.28
N ARG A 133 19.76 -9.22 3.70
CA ARG A 133 20.94 -8.63 3.07
C ARG A 133 22.15 -9.50 3.40
N LYS A 134 22.99 -9.78 2.41
CA LYS A 134 24.28 -10.41 2.65
C LYS A 134 25.10 -9.50 3.58
N ALA A 135 25.56 -10.05 4.70
CA ALA A 135 26.46 -9.34 5.60
C ALA A 135 27.74 -8.99 4.83
N ILE A 136 28.08 -7.71 4.77
CA ILE A 136 29.39 -7.27 4.30
C ILE A 136 30.30 -7.39 5.53
N PRO A 137 31.33 -8.26 5.51
CA PRO A 137 32.23 -8.38 6.65
C PRO A 137 32.93 -7.04 6.86
N ILE A 138 32.79 -6.49 8.07
CA ILE A 138 33.53 -5.31 8.49
C ILE A 138 34.96 -5.80 8.78
N SER A 139 35.88 -5.55 7.85
CA SER A 139 37.30 -5.79 8.09
C SER A 139 37.86 -4.61 8.89
N VAL A 140 38.03 -4.80 10.19
CA VAL A 140 38.71 -3.81 11.06
C VAL A 140 40.22 -4.05 10.89
N GLN A 141 40.95 -3.12 10.27
CA GLN A 141 42.40 -3.20 10.24
C GLN A 141 42.96 -2.70 11.59
N PRO A 142 43.93 -3.40 12.21
CA PRO A 142 44.60 -2.91 13.41
C PRO A 142 45.40 -1.64 13.07
N MET A 143 45.27 -0.62 13.91
CA MET A 143 46.08 0.59 13.86
C MET A 143 47.42 0.26 14.53
N GLU A 144 48.44 -0.05 13.71
CA GLU A 144 49.81 -0.31 14.16
C GLU A 144 50.35 0.92 14.90
N ALA A 145 50.75 0.73 16.16
CA ALA A 145 51.39 1.75 16.97
C ALA A 145 52.79 2.02 16.41
N SER A 146 53.00 3.23 15.89
CA SER A 146 54.31 3.70 15.46
C SER A 146 55.19 3.91 16.70
N ASP A 147 56.17 3.02 16.89
CA ASP A 147 57.22 3.19 17.90
C ASP A 147 58.00 4.49 17.64
N ALA A 148 58.18 5.24 18.72
CA ALA A 148 59.01 6.43 18.79
C ALA A 148 60.49 6.02 18.87
N VAL A 149 61.34 6.72 18.10
CA VAL A 149 62.78 6.82 18.35
C VAL A 149 63.18 8.28 18.37
#